data_AF-A0A1I7N040-F1
#
_entry.id   AF-A0A1I7N040-F1
#
_cell.length_a   1.000
_cell.length_b   1.000
_cell.length_c   1.000
_cell.angle_alpha   90.00
_cell.angle_beta   90.00
_cell.angle_gamma   90.00
#
_symmetry.space_group_name_H-M   'P 1'
#
loop_
_entity.id
_entity.type
_entity.pdbx_description
1 polymer ?
#
loop_
_entity_poly.entity_id
_entity_poly.type
_entity_poly.pdbx_seq_one_letter_code
_entity_poly.pdbx_strand_id
1 'polypeptide(L)'
;MGFKGYQLGELLGIVLLLGATATQMFYLDPLKRQIEWRLATFSIQQSAQVQIKAVHDNQIALLQTLNAPADRIKEAEAEREKILERFKTSDADISDYMFEKEGVEDNLQLVVLALFALGTLLAGFGRAMEMRRHSD
;
A
#
# COMPACT_ATOMS: atom_id res chain seq x y z
N MET A 1 -21.94 34.18 29.71
CA MET A 1 -22.07 32.73 29.42
C MET A 1 -20.67 32.15 29.38
N GLY A 2 -20.26 31.40 30.41
CA GLY A 2 -18.92 30.81 30.47
C GLY A 2 -18.91 29.44 29.79
N PHE A 3 -18.00 29.24 28.84
CA PHE A 3 -17.73 27.93 28.22
C PHE A 3 -17.32 26.95 29.32
N LYS A 4 -18.06 25.86 29.48
CA LYS A 4 -17.77 24.87 30.52
C LYS A 4 -16.72 23.89 30.00
N GLY A 5 -15.85 23.38 30.88
CA GLY A 5 -14.74 22.50 30.49
C GLY A 5 -15.17 21.26 29.69
N TYR A 6 -16.38 20.73 29.91
CA TYR A 6 -16.89 19.59 29.14
C TYR A 6 -17.31 19.96 27.69
N GLN A 7 -17.75 21.19 27.42
CA GLN A 7 -18.05 21.67 26.07
C GLN A 7 -16.77 21.92 25.28
N LEU A 8 -15.70 22.37 25.96
CA LEU A 8 -14.36 22.44 25.36
C LEU A 8 -13.84 21.03 25.00
N GLY A 9 -14.03 20.07 25.90
CA GLY A 9 -13.70 18.66 25.66
C GLY A 9 -14.47 18.08 24.46
N GLU A 10 -15.76 18.38 24.35
CA GLU A 10 -16.57 17.97 23.20
C GLU A 10 -16.04 18.55 21.88
N LEU A 11 -15.76 19.85 21.87
CA LEU A 11 -15.28 20.55 20.68
C LEU A 11 -13.91 20.02 20.24
N LEU A 12 -13.00 19.77 21.19
CA LEU A 12 -11.74 19.10 20.93
C LEU A 12 -11.95 17.69 20.38
N GLY A 13 -12.88 16.93 20.95
CA GLY A 13 -13.22 15.60 20.46
C GLY A 13 -13.71 15.59 19.02
N ILE A 14 -14.58 16.54 18.66
CA ILE A 14 -15.09 16.72 17.29
C ILE A 14 -13.95 17.09 16.33
N VAL A 15 -13.06 18.00 16.71
CA VAL A 15 -11.90 18.38 15.88
C VAL A 15 -10.99 17.18 15.63
N LEU A 16 -10.74 16.34 16.64
CA LEU A 16 -9.95 15.12 16.48
C LEU A 16 -10.62 14.10 15.56
N LEU A 17 -11.95 13.93 15.64
CA LEU A 17 -12.71 13.04 14.75
C LEU A 17 -12.69 13.53 13.29
N LEU A 18 -12.86 14.83 13.08
CA LEU A 18 -12.75 15.44 11.76
C LEU A 18 -11.33 15.30 11.19
N GLY A 19 -10.31 15.51 12.03
CA GLY A 19 -8.91 15.30 11.66
C GLY A 19 -8.61 13.85 11.29
N ALA A 20 -9.12 12.88 12.04
CA ALA A 20 -9.00 11.45 11.73
C ALA A 20 -9.65 11.11 10.39
N THR A 21 -10.87 11.61 10.16
CA THR A 21 -11.62 11.38 8.91
C THR A 21 -10.92 12.01 7.70
N ALA A 22 -10.40 13.23 7.85
CA ALA A 22 -9.64 13.89 6.80
C ALA A 22 -8.33 13.14 6.51
N THR A 23 -7.62 12.69 7.54
CA THR A 23 -6.38 11.91 7.37
C THR A 23 -6.64 10.58 6.67
N GLN A 24 -7.74 9.92 7.01
CA GLN A 24 -8.21 8.71 6.34
C GLN A 24 -8.43 8.96 4.83
N MET A 25 -9.26 9.94 4.49
CA MET A 25 -9.72 10.18 3.12
C MET A 25 -8.63 10.77 2.20
N PHE A 26 -7.80 11.67 2.72
CA PHE A 26 -6.82 12.41 1.90
C PHE A 26 -5.43 11.80 1.88
N TYR A 27 -5.09 10.93 2.84
CA TYR A 27 -3.74 10.38 2.93
C TYR A 27 -3.71 8.85 2.95
N LEU A 28 -4.47 8.19 3.82
CA LEU A 28 -4.46 6.71 3.91
C LEU A 28 -5.09 6.04 2.69
N ASP A 29 -6.33 6.39 2.34
CA ASP A 29 -7.03 5.72 1.24
C ASP A 29 -6.29 5.88 -0.12
N PRO A 30 -5.75 7.07 -0.47
CA PRO A 30 -4.96 7.23 -1.68
C PRO A 30 -3.64 6.44 -1.66
N LEU A 31 -3.03 6.27 -0.49
CA LEU A 31 -1.77 5.54 -0.33
C LEU A 31 -1.99 4.03 -0.43
N LYS A 32 -3.00 3.49 0.26
CA LYS A 32 -3.47 2.10 0.14
C LYS A 32 -3.74 1.72 -1.31
N ARG A 33 -4.52 2.54 -2.01
CA ARG A 33 -4.83 2.32 -3.42
C ARG A 33 -3.57 2.27 -4.28
N GLN A 34 -2.60 3.16 -4.05
CA GLN A 34 -1.35 3.15 -4.84
C GLN A 34 -0.52 1.88 -4.60
N ILE A 35 -0.44 1.43 -3.35
CA ILE A 35 0.22 0.18 -2.96
C ILE A 35 -0.46 -1.00 -3.65
N GLU A 36 -1.79 -1.10 -3.59
CA GLU A 36 -2.57 -2.14 -4.25
C GLU A 36 -2.36 -2.18 -5.77
N TRP A 37 -2.39 -1.02 -6.44
CA TRP A 37 -2.15 -0.93 -7.89
C TRP A 37 -0.74 -1.39 -8.28
N ARG A 38 0.27 -1.07 -7.47
CA ARG A 38 1.65 -1.50 -7.72
C ARG A 38 1.85 -2.98 -7.43
N LEU A 39 1.23 -3.51 -6.38
CA LEU A 39 1.24 -4.95 -6.09
C LEU A 39 0.56 -5.74 -7.22
N ALA A 40 -0.57 -5.26 -7.74
CA ALA A 40 -1.23 -5.87 -8.90
C ALA A 40 -0.33 -5.84 -10.15
N THR A 41 0.36 -4.71 -10.39
CA THR A 41 1.31 -4.57 -11.51
C THR A 41 2.49 -5.54 -11.36
N PHE A 42 3.05 -5.67 -10.16
CA PHE A 42 4.13 -6.61 -9.84
C PHE A 42 3.71 -8.06 -10.06
N SER A 43 2.51 -8.45 -9.62
CA SER A 43 1.95 -9.79 -9.86
C SER A 43 1.81 -10.11 -11.36
N ILE A 44 1.36 -9.13 -12.15
CA ILE A 44 1.30 -9.24 -13.62
C ILE A 44 2.71 -9.38 -14.22
N GLN A 45 3.69 -8.61 -13.73
CA GLN A 45 5.08 -8.69 -14.18
C GLN A 45 5.73 -10.04 -13.85
N GLN A 46 5.52 -10.58 -12.65
CA GLN A 46 6.00 -11.92 -12.28
C GLN A 46 5.38 -13.00 -13.17
N SER A 47 4.07 -12.94 -13.41
CA SER A 47 3.39 -13.87 -14.31
C SER A 47 3.95 -13.80 -15.74
N ALA A 48 4.19 -12.58 -16.25
CA ALA A 48 4.81 -12.36 -17.54
C ALA A 48 6.25 -12.90 -17.59
N GLN A 49 7.05 -12.69 -16.54
CA GLN A 49 8.42 -13.20 -16.43
C GLN A 49 8.44 -14.73 -16.50
N VAL A 50 7.54 -15.41 -15.78
CA VAL A 50 7.42 -16.88 -15.81
C VAL A 50 7.05 -17.38 -17.21
N GLN A 51 6.10 -16.73 -17.87
CA GLN A 51 5.69 -17.10 -19.23
C GLN A 51 6.81 -16.88 -20.24
N ILE A 52 7.47 -15.72 -20.21
CA ILE A 52 8.57 -15.39 -21.12
C ILE A 52 9.75 -16.35 -20.92
N LYS A 53 10.07 -16.66 -19.65
CA LYS A 53 11.08 -17.66 -19.32
C LYS A 53 10.74 -19.02 -19.94
N ALA A 54 9.50 -19.48 -19.78
CA ALA A 54 9.05 -20.76 -20.34
C ALA A 54 9.10 -20.79 -21.88
N VAL A 55 8.74 -19.68 -22.53
CA VAL A 55 8.82 -19.56 -24.00
C VAL A 55 10.27 -19.68 -24.48
N HIS A 56 11.19 -18.94 -23.87
CA HIS A 56 12.61 -19.01 -24.25
C HIS A 56 13.25 -20.35 -23.86
N ASP A 57 12.91 -20.93 -22.71
CA ASP A 57 13.37 -22.26 -22.30
C ASP A 57 12.92 -23.32 -23.34
N ASN A 58 11.67 -23.25 -23.83
CA ASN A 58 11.17 -24.11 -24.90
C ASN A 58 11.89 -23.87 -26.23
N GLN A 59 12.14 -22.61 -26.60
CA GLN A 59 12.87 -22.27 -27.83
C GLN A 59 14.30 -22.84 -27.80
N ILE A 60 15.00 -22.70 -26.67
CA ILE A 60 16.35 -23.25 -26.47
C ILE A 60 16.32 -24.78 -26.54
N ALA A 61 15.35 -25.43 -25.90
CA ALA A 61 15.18 -26.88 -25.95
C ALA A 61 14.90 -27.38 -27.38
N LEU A 62 14.13 -26.63 -28.17
CA LEU A 62 13.92 -26.94 -29.59
C LEU A 62 15.20 -26.78 -30.42
N LEU A 63 15.96 -25.70 -30.20
CA LEU A 63 17.25 -25.51 -30.88
C LEU A 63 18.24 -26.62 -30.54
N GLN A 64 18.26 -27.08 -29.29
CA GLN A 64 19.09 -28.21 -28.84
C GLN A 64 18.65 -29.53 -29.47
N THR A 65 17.35 -29.83 -29.52
CA THR A 65 16.83 -31.06 -30.15
C THR A 65 17.06 -31.09 -31.66
N LEU A 66 17.08 -29.92 -32.31
CA LEU A 66 17.38 -29.77 -33.73
C LEU A 66 18.88 -29.74 -34.05
N ASN A 67 19.78 -29.91 -33.06
CA ASN A 67 21.23 -29.79 -33.24
C ASN A 67 21.64 -28.48 -33.93
N ALA A 68 20.97 -27.38 -33.59
CA ALA A 68 21.29 -26.07 -34.12
C ALA A 68 22.73 -25.66 -33.74
N PRO A 69 23.38 -24.78 -34.54
CA PRO A 69 24.72 -24.31 -34.24
C PRO A 69 24.83 -23.72 -32.82
N ALA A 70 25.90 -24.02 -32.11
CA ALA A 70 26.12 -23.57 -30.72
C ALA A 70 26.01 -22.04 -30.56
N ASP A 71 26.35 -21.28 -31.61
CA ASP A 71 26.23 -19.82 -31.62
C ASP A 71 24.77 -19.35 -31.55
N ARG A 72 23.83 -20.07 -32.18
CA ARG A 72 22.38 -19.77 -32.13
C ARG A 72 21.76 -20.07 -30.77
N ILE A 73 22.25 -21.11 -30.11
CA ILE A 73 21.81 -21.49 -28.77
C ILE A 73 22.28 -20.43 -27.75
N LYS A 74 23.55 -20.00 -27.85
CA LYS A 74 24.10 -18.91 -27.02
C LYS A 74 23.41 -17.56 -27.24
N GLU A 75 23.06 -17.24 -28.49
CA GLU A 75 22.33 -16.02 -28.82
C GLU A 75 20.94 -15.99 -28.15
N ALA A 76 20.22 -17.12 -28.19
CA ALA A 76 18.92 -17.28 -27.51
C ALA A 76 19.02 -17.26 -25.98
N GLU A 77 20.08 -17.85 -25.39
CA GLU A 77 20.36 -17.77 -23.96
C GLU A 77 20.66 -16.33 -23.50
N ALA A 78 21.46 -15.60 -24.27
CA ALA A 78 21.80 -14.20 -23.98
C ALA A 78 20.57 -13.28 -24.08
N GLU A 79 19.70 -13.50 -25.06
CA GLU A 79 18.45 -12.75 -25.20
C GLU A 79 17.50 -13.00 -24.01
N ARG A 80 17.35 -14.27 -23.61
CA ARG A 80 16.59 -14.64 -22.42
C ARG A 80 17.13 -13.97 -21.16
N GLU A 81 18.45 -14.00 -20.95
CA GLU A 81 19.08 -13.41 -19.76
C GLU A 81 18.89 -11.90 -19.70
N LYS A 82 19.08 -11.21 -20.83
CA LYS A 82 18.84 -9.77 -20.96
C LYS A 82 17.39 -9.37 -20.65
N ILE A 83 16.42 -10.20 -21.04
CA ILE A 83 15.00 -9.94 -20.75
C ILE A 83 14.71 -10.21 -19.27
N LEU A 84 15.21 -11.31 -18.70
CA LEU A 84 15.04 -11.64 -17.29
C LEU A 84 15.66 -10.59 -16.34
N GLU A 85 16.79 -10.00 -16.73
CA GLU A 85 17.46 -8.95 -15.97
C GLU A 85 16.64 -7.66 -15.87
N ARG A 86 15.91 -7.29 -16.95
CA ARG A 86 14.97 -6.16 -16.92
C ARG A 86 13.83 -6.36 -15.94
N PHE A 87 13.30 -7.58 -15.85
CA PHE A 87 12.25 -7.92 -14.89
C PHE A 87 12.79 -7.88 -13.45
N LYS A 88 13.98 -8.43 -13.18
CA LYS A 88 14.60 -8.36 -11.84
C LYS A 88 14.81 -6.92 -11.35
N THR A 89 15.22 -6.02 -12.26
CA THR A 89 15.43 -4.60 -11.93
C THR A 89 14.10 -3.92 -11.60
N SER A 90 13.07 -4.15 -12.42
CA SER A 90 11.71 -3.64 -12.18
C SER A 90 11.11 -4.18 -10.88
N ASP A 91 11.33 -5.46 -10.57
CA ASP A 91 10.85 -6.11 -9.36
C ASP A 91 11.48 -5.53 -8.09
N ALA A 92 12.79 -5.25 -8.13
CA ALA A 92 13.52 -4.62 -7.01
C ALA A 92 13.01 -3.20 -6.73
N ASP A 93 12.85 -2.37 -7.77
CA ASP A 93 12.35 -0.99 -7.62
C ASP A 93 10.92 -0.95 -7.04
N ILE A 94 10.06 -1.89 -7.44
CA ILE A 94 8.71 -1.98 -6.89
C ILE A 94 8.74 -2.45 -5.44
N SER A 95 9.59 -3.43 -5.11
CA SER A 95 9.71 -3.96 -3.75
C SER A 95 10.19 -2.89 -2.76
N ASP A 96 11.23 -2.13 -3.12
CA ASP A 96 11.75 -1.04 -2.28
C ASP A 96 10.70 0.06 -2.05
N TYR A 97 9.96 0.43 -3.10
CA TYR A 97 8.85 1.37 -2.99
C TYR A 97 7.75 0.86 -2.05
N MET A 98 7.43 -0.43 -2.10
CA MET A 98 6.40 -1.03 -1.25
C MET A 98 6.81 -1.01 0.22
N PHE A 99 8.05 -1.41 0.54
CA PHE A 99 8.57 -1.37 1.91
C PHE A 99 8.55 0.03 2.52
N GLU A 100 8.93 1.05 1.74
CA GLU A 100 8.90 2.43 2.22
C GLU A 100 7.47 2.93 2.48
N LYS A 101 6.53 2.62 1.58
CA LYS A 101 5.15 3.11 1.67
C LYS A 101 4.30 2.36 2.69
N GLU A 102 4.53 1.06 2.87
CA GLU A 102 3.83 0.25 3.88
C GLU A 102 4.14 0.76 5.31
N GLY A 103 5.39 1.13 5.59
CA GLY A 103 5.74 1.73 6.89
C GLY A 103 5.08 3.09 7.13
N VAL A 104 4.93 3.90 6.08
CA VAL A 104 4.19 5.17 6.17
C VAL A 104 2.69 4.94 6.36
N GLU A 105 2.12 3.96 5.68
CA GLU A 105 0.72 3.55 5.83
C GLU A 105 0.39 3.16 7.27
N ASP A 106 1.18 2.25 7.84
CA ASP A 106 0.91 1.66 9.15
C ASP A 106 1.00 2.71 10.26
N ASN A 107 2.01 3.59 10.17
CA ASN A 107 2.13 4.71 11.10
C ASN A 107 0.96 5.70 10.98
N LEU A 108 0.51 6.02 9.76
CA LEU A 108 -0.64 6.90 9.57
C LEU A 108 -1.94 6.27 10.07
N GLN A 109 -2.09 4.95 9.90
CA GLN A 109 -3.24 4.20 10.40
C GLN A 109 -3.29 4.19 11.93
N LEU A 110 -2.15 4.05 12.60
CA LEU A 110 -2.04 4.19 14.06
C LEU A 110 -2.43 5.60 14.52
N VAL A 111 -1.99 6.64 13.81
CA VAL A 111 -2.36 8.04 14.12
C VAL A 111 -3.87 8.23 13.97
N VAL A 112 -4.47 7.76 12.88
CA VAL A 112 -5.93 7.85 12.67
C VAL A 112 -6.70 7.11 13.75
N LEU A 113 -6.26 5.90 14.13
CA LEU A 113 -6.88 5.13 15.20
C LEU A 113 -6.82 5.88 16.54
N ALA A 114 -5.67 6.46 16.88
CA ALA A 114 -5.49 7.22 18.11
C ALA A 114 -6.38 8.48 18.13
N LEU A 115 -6.41 9.24 17.03
CA LEU A 115 -7.25 10.43 16.89
C LEU A 115 -8.74 10.07 16.98
N PHE A 116 -9.15 8.98 16.35
CA PHE A 116 -10.54 8.51 16.39
C PHE A 116 -10.96 8.07 17.79
N ALA A 117 -10.14 7.27 18.47
CA ALA A 117 -10.41 6.79 19.82
C ALA A 117 -10.49 7.94 20.84
N LEU A 118 -9.49 8.84 20.82
CA LEU A 118 -9.47 10.02 21.69
C LEU A 118 -10.60 10.98 21.36
N GLY A 119 -10.88 11.22 20.08
CA GLY A 119 -11.97 12.07 19.63
C GLY A 119 -13.33 11.56 20.09
N THR A 120 -13.58 10.25 19.95
CA THR A 120 -14.82 9.61 20.38
C THR A 120 -15.01 9.70 21.90
N LEU A 121 -13.94 9.46 22.66
CA LEU A 121 -13.98 9.55 24.13
C LEU A 121 -14.30 10.97 24.60
N LEU A 122 -13.62 11.97 24.05
CA LEU A 122 -13.78 13.38 24.44
C LEU A 122 -15.14 13.94 24.02
N ALA A 123 -15.59 13.65 22.78
CA ALA A 123 -16.90 14.06 22.29
C ALA A 123 -18.04 13.35 23.02
N GLY A 124 -17.90 12.04 23.26
CA GLY A 124 -18.89 11.23 23.97
C GLY A 124 -19.04 11.65 25.43
N PHE A 125 -17.91 11.91 26.12
CA PHE A 125 -17.92 12.37 27.50
C PHE A 125 -18.55 13.77 27.63
N GLY A 126 -18.22 14.69 26.72
CA GLY A 126 -18.82 16.02 26.66
C GLY A 126 -20.34 15.99 26.51
N ARG A 127 -20.85 15.22 25.53
CA ARG A 127 -22.30 15.01 25.32
C ARG A 127 -22.98 14.35 26.51
N ALA A 128 -22.37 13.33 27.11
CA ALA A 128 -22.96 12.63 28.25
C ALA A 128 -23.10 13.54 29.48
N MET A 129 -22.10 14.39 29.73
CA MET A 129 -22.15 15.38 30.81
C MET A 129 -23.18 16.48 30.57
N GLU A 130 -23.36 16.91 29.31
CA GLU A 130 -24.39 17.88 28.95
C GLU A 130 -25.81 17.29 29.13
N MET A 131 -26.03 16.04 28.70
CA MET A 131 -27.31 15.34 28.91
C MET A 131 -27.64 15.15 30.38
N ARG A 132 -26.67 14.72 31.20
CA ARG A 132 -26.88 14.51 32.65
C ARG A 132 -27.28 15.80 33.36
N ARG A 133 -26.69 16.93 32.96
CA ARG A 133 -27.02 18.25 33.53
C ARG A 133 -28.39 18.79 33.10
N HIS A 134 -28.91 18.35 31.96
CA HIS A 134 -30.26 18.71 31.49
C HIS A 134 -31.37 17.86 32.12
N SER A 135 -31.02 16.71 32.72
CA SER A 135 -31.97 15.82 33.41
C SER A 135 -32.10 16.08 34.91
N ASP A 136 -31.20 16.86 35.51
CA ASP A 136 -31.30 17.39 36.89
C ASP A 136 -31.96 18.78 36.90
#